data_AF-A0A828Y383-F1
#
_entry.id   AF-A0A828Y383-F1
#
_cell.length_a   1.000
_cell.length_b   1.000
_cell.length_c   1.000
_cell.angle_alpha   90.00
_cell.angle_beta   90.00
_cell.angle_gamma   90.00
#
_symmetry.space_group_name_H-M   'P 1'
#
loop_
_entity.id
_entity.type
_entity.pdbx_description
1 polymer ?
#
loop_
_entity_poly.entity_id
_entity_poly.type
_entity_poly.pdbx_seq_one_letter_code
_entity_poly.pdbx_strand_id
1 'polypeptide(L)'
;MNSTFKFILIFIYLFVSFHAINSENTKSVIKNHIFQKDQVKIIEYARHPYRGITITNDNVERAERIFKNYLHIVDPKLLNKLNLYKRQYVGIQSQGKRIVYINFAKIVSPWTQEDWERELYFSFDGGSDYMNVKVNIDDEFCYDFSINGDA
;
A
#
# COMPACT_ATOMS: atom_id res chain seq x y z
N MET A 1 -44.63 -29.73 -24.76
CA MET A 1 -43.22 -29.35 -24.51
C MET A 1 -42.64 -30.35 -23.50
N ASN A 2 -41.74 -31.22 -23.94
CA ASN A 2 -41.30 -32.40 -23.19
C ASN A 2 -40.55 -32.00 -21.91
N SER A 3 -40.84 -32.68 -20.79
CA SER A 3 -40.27 -32.38 -19.46
C SER A 3 -38.74 -32.34 -19.47
N THR A 4 -38.12 -33.24 -20.23
CA THR A 4 -36.67 -33.31 -20.49
C THR A 4 -36.09 -32.03 -21.10
N PHE A 5 -36.84 -31.32 -21.95
CA PHE A 5 -36.37 -30.09 -22.60
C PHE A 5 -36.30 -28.91 -21.61
N LYS A 6 -37.19 -28.88 -20.59
CA LYS A 6 -37.15 -27.87 -19.52
C LYS A 6 -35.95 -28.04 -18.60
N PHE A 7 -35.58 -29.29 -18.28
CA PHE A 7 -34.42 -29.58 -17.42
C PHE A 7 -33.09 -29.16 -18.07
N ILE A 8 -32.94 -29.37 -19.39
CA ILE A 8 -31.74 -28.97 -20.13
C ILE A 8 -31.58 -27.44 -20.14
N LEU A 9 -32.67 -26.69 -20.36
CA LEU A 9 -32.66 -25.22 -20.33
C LEU A 9 -32.28 -24.67 -18.95
N ILE A 10 -32.74 -25.29 -17.86
CA ILE A 10 -32.39 -24.88 -16.48
C ILE A 10 -30.90 -25.11 -16.20
N PHE A 11 -30.34 -26.25 -16.63
CA PHE A 11 -28.92 -26.56 -16.44
C PHE A 11 -28.00 -25.62 -17.22
N ILE A 12 -28.37 -25.24 -18.45
CA ILE A 12 -27.61 -24.26 -19.25
C ILE A 12 -27.63 -22.89 -18.57
N TYR A 13 -28.78 -22.46 -18.03
CA TYR A 13 -28.90 -21.18 -17.32
C TYR A 13 -28.02 -21.13 -16.06
N LEU A 14 -27.96 -22.23 -15.30
CA LEU A 14 -27.07 -22.36 -14.13
C LEU A 14 -25.57 -22.36 -14.53
N PHE A 15 -25.20 -22.98 -15.65
CA PHE A 15 -23.81 -23.01 -16.12
C PHE A 15 -23.31 -21.63 -16.59
N VAL A 16 -24.16 -20.86 -17.26
CA VAL A 16 -23.83 -19.49 -17.72
C VAL A 16 -23.73 -18.53 -16.52
N SER A 17 -24.58 -18.69 -15.50
CA SER A 17 -24.47 -17.89 -14.27
C SER A 17 -23.25 -18.27 -13.43
N PHE A 18 -22.83 -19.54 -13.40
CA PHE A 18 -21.58 -19.95 -12.75
C PHE A 18 -20.33 -19.37 -13.44
N HIS A 19 -20.33 -19.24 -14.77
CA HIS A 19 -19.23 -18.61 -15.51
C HIS A 19 -19.22 -17.08 -15.37
N ALA A 20 -20.39 -16.44 -15.29
CA ALA A 20 -20.48 -14.99 -15.09
C ALA A 20 -20.03 -14.55 -13.69
N ILE A 21 -20.20 -15.39 -12.66
CA ILE A 21 -19.72 -15.11 -11.28
C ILE A 21 -18.20 -15.24 -11.18
N ASN A 22 -17.55 -16.05 -12.02
CA ASN A 22 -16.10 -16.23 -12.05
C ASN A 22 -15.35 -15.27 -12.98
N SER A 23 -16.03 -14.32 -13.61
CA SER A 23 -15.36 -13.14 -14.16
C SER A 23 -15.10 -12.13 -13.04
N GLU A 24 -14.35 -12.56 -12.03
CA GLU A 24 -13.68 -11.61 -11.16
C GLU A 24 -12.70 -10.85 -12.04
N ASN A 25 -13.02 -9.58 -12.24
CA ASN A 25 -12.19 -8.57 -12.85
C ASN A 25 -10.83 -8.62 -12.15
N THR A 26 -9.87 -9.35 -12.72
CA THR A 26 -8.47 -9.45 -12.28
C THR A 26 -7.76 -8.15 -12.63
N LYS A 27 -8.29 -7.03 -12.13
CA LYS A 27 -7.46 -5.90 -11.76
C LYS A 27 -6.46 -6.48 -10.77
N SER A 28 -5.23 -6.69 -11.21
CA SER A 28 -4.09 -7.04 -10.37
C SER A 28 -4.17 -6.21 -9.09
N VAL A 29 -4.64 -6.84 -8.00
CA VAL A 29 -4.73 -6.22 -6.69
C VAL A 29 -3.29 -6.15 -6.21
N ILE A 30 -2.60 -5.09 -6.60
CA ILE A 30 -1.21 -4.98 -6.21
C ILE A 30 -1.16 -4.77 -4.71
N LYS A 31 -0.50 -5.71 -4.03
CA LYS A 31 -0.53 -5.88 -2.59
C LYS A 31 0.48 -4.93 -1.95
N ASN A 32 0.08 -4.26 -0.87
CA ASN A 32 1.04 -3.53 -0.03
C ASN A 32 2.08 -4.51 0.55
N HIS A 33 3.28 -4.01 0.84
CA HIS A 33 4.36 -4.85 1.37
C HIS A 33 4.87 -4.34 2.73
N ILE A 34 5.16 -5.27 3.64
CA ILE A 34 5.72 -4.99 4.97
C ILE A 34 7.11 -5.61 5.03
N PHE A 35 8.12 -4.76 5.16
CA PHE A 35 9.49 -5.19 5.30
C PHE A 35 9.80 -5.65 6.73
N GLN A 36 10.55 -6.75 6.83
CA GLN A 36 11.21 -7.19 8.05
C GLN A 36 12.41 -6.31 8.37
N LYS A 37 12.78 -6.27 9.65
CA LYS A 37 13.79 -5.34 10.22
C LYS A 37 15.13 -5.25 9.49
N ASP A 38 15.55 -6.32 8.80
CA ASP A 38 16.87 -6.40 8.15
C ASP A 38 16.79 -6.35 6.61
N GLN A 39 15.59 -6.20 6.04
CA GLN A 39 15.40 -6.32 4.59
C GLN A 39 15.76 -5.05 3.82
N VAL A 40 15.68 -3.87 4.44
CA VAL A 40 15.80 -2.60 3.71
C VAL A 40 16.58 -1.56 4.50
N LYS A 41 17.50 -0.89 3.80
CA LYS A 41 18.12 0.37 4.24
C LYS A 41 17.37 1.53 3.61
N ILE A 42 16.83 2.41 4.45
CA ILE A 42 16.23 3.66 3.97
C ILE A 42 17.38 4.64 3.70
N ILE A 43 17.63 4.96 2.44
CA ILE A 43 18.79 5.76 1.99
C ILE A 43 18.76 7.17 2.59
N GLU A 44 17.57 7.75 2.73
CA GLU A 44 17.34 9.05 3.40
C GLU A 44 17.87 9.07 4.84
N TYR A 45 18.00 7.91 5.46
CA TYR A 45 18.51 7.75 6.81
C TYR A 45 19.95 7.24 6.88
N ALA A 46 20.70 7.19 5.77
CA ALA A 46 22.12 6.84 5.82
C ALA A 46 22.94 7.70 6.82
N ARG A 47 22.42 8.90 7.18
CA ARG A 47 23.05 9.86 8.11
C ARG A 47 22.41 9.95 9.50
N HIS A 48 21.31 9.25 9.77
CA HIS A 48 20.62 9.28 11.06
C HIS A 48 20.63 7.88 11.68
N PRO A 49 20.99 7.69 12.97
CA PRO A 49 20.95 6.37 13.58
C PRO A 49 19.50 5.92 13.80
N TYR A 50 19.08 4.91 13.04
CA TYR A 50 17.86 4.14 13.28
C TYR A 50 18.20 2.67 13.42
N ARG A 51 17.32 1.95 14.12
CA ARG A 51 17.35 0.51 14.19
C ARG A 51 16.11 -0.04 13.50
N GLY A 52 16.28 -0.92 12.52
CA GLY A 52 15.14 -1.65 11.95
C GLY A 52 14.39 -2.45 13.02
N ILE A 53 13.06 -2.48 12.94
CA ILE A 53 12.19 -3.30 13.79
C ILE A 53 11.15 -4.04 12.94
N THR A 54 10.72 -5.20 13.40
CA THR A 54 9.58 -5.88 12.80
C THR A 54 8.30 -5.18 13.26
N ILE A 55 7.41 -4.88 12.31
CA ILE A 55 6.09 -4.30 12.55
C ILE A 55 5.01 -5.30 12.13
N THR A 56 3.89 -5.29 12.86
CA THR A 56 2.74 -6.14 12.56
C THR A 56 1.72 -5.43 11.66
N ASN A 57 0.72 -6.17 11.18
CA ASN A 57 -0.43 -5.57 10.49
C ASN A 57 -1.14 -4.52 11.37
N ASP A 58 -1.31 -4.78 12.67
CA ASP A 58 -1.91 -3.81 13.60
C ASP A 58 -1.10 -2.50 13.68
N ASN A 59 0.24 -2.58 13.59
CA ASN A 59 1.08 -1.39 13.55
C ASN A 59 0.87 -0.60 12.25
N VAL A 60 0.72 -1.30 11.13
CA VAL A 60 0.41 -0.71 9.82
C VAL A 60 -0.97 -0.05 9.83
N GLU A 61 -2.00 -0.74 10.30
CA GLU A 61 -3.36 -0.20 10.40
C GLU A 61 -3.42 1.03 11.30
N ARG A 62 -2.69 1.01 12.43
CA ARG A 62 -2.55 2.17 13.31
C ARG A 62 -1.86 3.34 12.60
N ALA A 63 -0.77 3.08 11.89
CA ALA A 63 -0.06 4.12 11.15
C ALA A 63 -0.92 4.74 10.04
N GLU A 64 -1.65 3.91 9.28
CA GLU A 64 -2.60 4.34 8.26
C GLU A 64 -3.70 5.24 8.85
N ARG A 65 -4.27 4.85 9.99
CA ARG A 65 -5.28 5.67 10.69
C ARG A 65 -4.73 7.03 11.07
N ILE A 66 -3.55 7.08 11.69
CA ILE A 66 -2.90 8.33 12.10
C ILE A 66 -2.64 9.23 10.87
N PHE A 67 -2.09 8.67 9.79
CA PHE A 67 -1.79 9.44 8.58
C PHE A 67 -3.05 9.93 7.86
N LYS A 68 -4.11 9.12 7.80
CA LYS A 68 -5.40 9.55 7.24
C LYS A 68 -6.01 10.71 8.03
N ASN A 69 -5.92 10.67 9.36
CA ASN A 69 -6.36 11.78 10.22
C ASN A 69 -5.54 13.05 9.96
N TYR A 70 -4.22 12.92 9.80
CA TYR A 70 -3.35 14.02 9.41
C TYR A 70 -3.76 14.63 8.06
N LEU A 71 -3.96 13.79 7.03
CA LEU A 71 -4.38 14.26 5.70
C LEU A 71 -5.77 14.88 5.68
N HIS A 72 -6.68 14.47 6.57
CA HIS A 72 -7.99 15.10 6.68
C HIS A 72 -7.90 16.61 6.98
N ILE A 73 -6.81 17.03 7.64
CA ILE A 73 -6.54 18.42 7.97
C ILE A 73 -5.65 19.08 6.90
N VAL A 74 -4.58 18.38 6.49
CA VAL A 74 -3.51 18.98 5.68
C VAL A 74 -3.78 18.91 4.18
N ASP A 75 -4.25 17.78 3.67
CA ASP A 75 -4.57 17.61 2.24
C ASP A 75 -5.73 16.61 2.02
N PRO A 76 -6.98 17.07 2.15
CA PRO A 76 -8.15 16.23 1.93
C PRO A 76 -8.27 15.70 0.50
N LYS A 77 -7.66 16.38 -0.49
CA LYS A 77 -7.69 15.94 -1.89
C LYS A 77 -6.79 14.73 -2.07
N LEU A 78 -5.62 14.72 -1.43
CA LEU A 78 -4.73 13.57 -1.43
C LEU A 78 -5.32 12.39 -0.67
N LEU A 79 -6.01 12.61 0.45
CA LEU A 79 -6.71 11.56 1.19
C LEU A 79 -7.63 10.72 0.28
N ASN A 80 -8.38 11.39 -0.60
CA ASN A 80 -9.28 10.74 -1.57
C ASN A 80 -8.57 10.01 -2.71
N LYS A 81 -7.26 10.24 -2.89
CA LYS A 81 -6.43 9.64 -3.93
C LYS A 81 -5.48 8.57 -3.40
N LEU A 82 -5.50 8.30 -2.10
CA LEU A 82 -4.62 7.31 -1.47
C LEU A 82 -4.73 5.91 -2.08
N ASN A 83 -5.89 5.55 -2.64
CA ASN A 83 -6.09 4.28 -3.35
C ASN A 83 -5.30 4.16 -4.68
N LEU A 84 -4.74 5.25 -5.21
CA LEU A 84 -3.91 5.25 -6.42
C LEU A 84 -2.46 4.83 -6.17
N TYR A 85 -2.08 4.67 -4.89
CA TYR A 85 -0.71 4.37 -4.47
C TYR A 85 -0.61 2.95 -3.91
N LYS A 86 0.41 2.24 -4.37
CA LYS A 86 0.96 1.06 -3.68
C LYS A 86 1.78 1.55 -2.49
N ARG A 87 1.83 0.77 -1.41
CA ARG A 87 2.57 1.13 -0.21
C ARG A 87 3.60 0.09 0.18
N GLN A 88 4.72 0.57 0.71
CA GLN A 88 5.69 -0.24 1.42
C GLN A 88 5.83 0.30 2.83
N TYR A 89 5.88 -0.60 3.80
CA TYR A 89 6.00 -0.26 5.22
C TYR A 89 7.33 -0.77 5.77
N VAL A 90 8.07 0.11 6.42
CA VAL A 90 9.32 -0.23 7.11
C VAL A 90 9.19 0.16 8.56
N GLY A 91 9.40 -0.81 9.45
CA GLY A 91 9.49 -0.55 10.88
C GLY A 91 10.86 -0.02 11.25
N ILE A 92 10.93 1.15 11.88
CA ILE A 92 12.16 1.68 12.45
C ILE A 92 11.94 2.13 13.90
N GLN A 93 13.00 2.06 14.70
CA GLN A 93 13.04 2.66 16.01
C GLN A 93 14.09 3.76 16.03
N SER A 94 13.70 4.93 16.53
CA SER A 94 14.58 6.06 16.77
C SER A 94 14.23 6.68 18.12
N GLN A 95 15.24 7.02 18.92
CA GLN A 95 15.05 7.62 20.25
C GLN A 95 14.07 6.86 21.17
N GLY A 96 14.05 5.52 21.09
CA GLY A 96 13.14 4.69 21.88
C GLY A 96 11.72 4.58 21.34
N LYS A 97 11.36 5.33 20.29
CA LYS A 97 10.02 5.38 19.70
C LYS A 97 9.91 4.51 18.47
N ARG A 98 8.76 3.84 18.32
CA ARG A 98 8.42 3.04 17.14
C ARG A 98 7.83 3.93 16.07
N ILE A 99 8.39 3.81 14.88
CA ILE A 99 8.01 4.60 13.71
C ILE A 99 7.72 3.63 12.58
N VAL A 100 6.62 3.86 11.89
CA VAL A 100 6.34 3.24 10.59
C VAL A 100 6.69 4.26 9.53
N TYR A 101 7.73 3.97 8.74
CA TYR A 101 8.01 4.68 7.50
C TYR A 101 7.09 4.10 6.43
N ILE A 102 6.26 4.94 5.82
CA ILE A 102 5.35 4.56 4.74
C ILE A 102 5.86 5.18 3.46
N ASN A 103 6.21 4.32 2.51
CA ASN A 103 6.61 4.68 1.16
C ASN A 103 5.42 4.51 0.22
N PHE A 104 5.16 5.47 -0.65
CA PHE A 104 4.04 5.42 -1.59
C PHE A 104 4.57 5.61 -3.01
N ALA A 105 4.14 4.73 -3.92
CA ALA A 105 4.37 4.91 -5.34
C ALA A 105 3.06 4.66 -6.09
N LYS A 106 2.76 5.48 -7.11
CA LYS A 106 1.58 5.23 -7.93
C LYS A 106 1.64 3.85 -8.59
N ILE A 107 0.45 3.28 -8.78
CA ILE A 107 0.30 1.92 -9.30
C ILE A 107 0.96 1.72 -10.67
N VAL A 108 1.11 2.80 -11.45
CA VAL A 108 1.71 2.82 -12.79
C VAL A 108 3.24 2.65 -12.81
N SER A 109 3.89 2.50 -11.65
CA SER A 109 5.33 2.20 -11.57
C SER A 109 5.69 0.93 -12.37
N PRO A 110 6.82 0.92 -13.09
CA PRO A 110 7.26 -0.22 -13.91
C PRO A 110 7.74 -1.43 -13.08
N TRP A 111 7.80 -1.32 -11.75
CA TRP A 111 8.29 -2.38 -10.89
C TRP A 111 7.39 -3.61 -10.90
N THR A 112 8.02 -4.78 -10.99
CA THR A 112 7.34 -6.07 -10.82
C THR A 112 6.97 -6.27 -9.34
N GLN A 113 6.14 -7.29 -9.06
CA GLN A 113 5.84 -7.67 -7.67
C GLN A 113 7.13 -8.06 -6.92
N GLU A 114 8.06 -8.77 -7.57
CA GLU A 114 9.31 -9.20 -6.94
C GLU A 114 10.19 -8.01 -6.56
N ASP A 115 10.32 -7.02 -7.45
CA ASP A 115 11.10 -5.79 -7.16
C ASP A 115 10.50 -5.05 -5.95
N TRP A 116 9.16 -5.00 -5.88
CA TRP A 116 8.42 -4.34 -4.80
C TRP A 116 8.61 -4.99 -3.42
N GLU A 117 8.82 -6.30 -3.38
CA GLU A 117 9.05 -7.05 -2.15
C GLU A 117 10.53 -7.14 -1.78
N ARG A 118 11.44 -6.90 -2.73
CA ARG A 118 12.90 -6.98 -2.53
C ARG A 118 13.52 -5.64 -2.14
N GLU A 119 13.04 -4.53 -2.69
CA GLU A 119 13.71 -3.23 -2.59
C GLU A 119 12.74 -2.11 -2.21
N LEU A 120 13.23 -1.06 -1.56
CA LEU A 120 12.42 0.13 -1.28
C LEU A 120 12.35 0.99 -2.54
N TYR A 121 11.14 1.24 -3.03
CA TYR A 121 10.95 2.09 -4.20
C TYR A 121 11.42 3.52 -3.93
N PHE A 122 12.12 4.11 -4.88
CA PHE A 122 12.54 5.50 -4.83
C PHE A 122 12.52 6.07 -6.25
N SER A 123 12.13 7.34 -6.39
CA SER A 123 12.14 8.07 -7.66
C SER A 123 12.78 9.45 -7.46
N PHE A 124 13.69 9.85 -8.34
CA PHE A 124 14.36 11.16 -8.26
C PHE A 124 13.42 12.32 -8.63
N ASP A 125 12.64 12.18 -9.70
CA ASP A 125 11.72 13.20 -10.24
C ASP A 125 10.28 12.70 -10.23
N GLY A 126 9.80 12.41 -9.01
CA GLY A 126 8.55 11.68 -8.80
C GLY A 126 7.29 12.53 -8.91
N GLY A 127 7.36 13.86 -8.74
CA GLY A 127 6.15 14.68 -8.61
C GLY A 127 5.10 14.05 -7.68
N SER A 128 3.85 14.10 -8.11
CA SER A 128 2.75 13.42 -7.40
C SER A 128 2.79 11.89 -7.46
N ASP A 129 3.73 11.25 -8.16
CA ASP A 129 3.78 9.79 -8.32
C ASP A 129 4.50 9.09 -7.18
N TYR A 130 5.26 9.83 -6.37
CA TYR A 130 6.02 9.31 -5.24
C TYR A 130 5.94 10.22 -4.02
N MET A 131 5.68 9.62 -2.85
CA MET A 131 5.68 10.32 -1.57
C MET A 131 6.11 9.38 -0.45
N ASN A 132 6.52 9.94 0.67
CA ASN A 132 6.80 9.20 1.89
C ASN A 132 6.38 9.98 3.14
N VAL A 133 6.13 9.25 4.23
CA VAL A 133 5.81 9.85 5.54
C VAL A 133 6.33 8.96 6.66
N LYS A 134 6.66 9.58 7.80
CA LYS A 134 6.98 8.88 9.03
C LYS A 134 5.83 9.04 10.01
N VAL A 135 5.42 7.92 10.58
CA VAL A 135 4.35 7.89 11.56
C VAL A 135 4.90 7.35 12.87
N ASN A 136 4.97 8.20 13.89
CA ASN A 136 5.24 7.75 15.25
C ASN A 136 3.95 7.12 15.80
N ILE A 137 3.97 5.81 15.99
CA ILE A 137 2.79 5.05 16.44
C ILE A 137 2.68 5.01 17.98
N ASP A 138 3.72 5.41 18.71
CA ASP A 138 3.66 5.49 20.16
C ASP A 138 3.00 6.80 20.62
N ASP A 139 3.37 7.91 19.97
CA ASP A 139 2.90 9.26 20.30
C ASP A 139 1.81 9.79 19.34
N GLU A 140 1.39 8.96 18.37
CA GLU A 140 0.29 9.21 17.41
C GLU A 140 0.41 10.49 16.56
N PHE A 141 1.57 10.73 15.95
CA PHE A 141 1.75 11.86 15.04
C PHE A 141 2.54 11.51 13.76
N CYS A 142 2.35 12.35 12.73
CA CYS A 142 3.08 12.29 11.46
C CYS A 142 4.15 13.37 11.40
N TYR A 143 5.28 13.07 10.76
CA TYR A 143 6.34 14.01 10.49
C TYR A 143 7.13 13.62 9.23
N ASP A 144 7.93 14.55 8.71
CA ASP A 144 8.66 14.45 7.45
C ASP A 144 7.78 13.90 6.30
N PHE A 145 6.56 14.40 6.18
CA PHE A 145 5.73 14.10 5.02
C PHE A 145 6.32 14.83 3.81
N SER A 146 6.73 14.05 2.80
CA SER A 146 7.33 14.56 1.57
C SER A 146 6.59 13.99 0.37
N ILE A 147 6.26 14.86 -0.57
CA ILE A 147 5.90 14.49 -1.95
C ILE A 147 7.10 14.92 -2.78
N ASN A 148 7.71 14.01 -3.55
CA ASN A 148 8.87 14.43 -4.35
C ASN A 148 8.42 15.53 -5.34
N GLY A 149 9.15 16.64 -5.31
CA GLY A 149 8.80 17.87 -6.04
C GLY A 149 8.90 17.75 -7.56
N ASP A 150 8.49 18.82 -8.23
CA ASP A 150 8.10 18.88 -9.65
C ASP A 150 9.14 18.34 -10.64
N ALA A 151 8.65 17.57 -11.62
CA ALA A 151 9.32 17.31 -12.89
C ALA A 151 9.08 18.47 -13.88
#